data_AF-A0A954QC62-F1
#
_entry.id   AF-A0A954QC62-F1
#
_cell.length_a   1.000
_cell.length_b   1.000
_cell.length_c   1.000
_cell.angle_alpha   90.00
_cell.angle_beta   90.00
_cell.angle_gamma   90.00
#
_symmetry.space_group_name_H-M   'P 1'
#
loop_
_entity.id
_entity.type
_entity.pdbx_description
1 polymer ?
#
loop_
_entity_poly.entity_id
_entity_poly.type
_entity_poly.pdbx_seq_one_letter_code
_entity_poly.pdbx_strand_id
1 'polypeptide(L)'
;MTEADFHVLLIASSFLAVRFGQRYVSQTLPFDFRYDVRLNQSCDDHATPDDVLYPDDNDRVVSCDSESDVVALLFRDGRCPQWIDISAARVGETFTEMRLLCCGRFTNDRDKLYYTRGGTGPFGIKSPVFPPDYKEGTKFLLPQASA
;
A
#
# COMPACT_ATOMS: atom_id res chain seq x y z
N MET A 1 -14.48 -10.07 -2.75
CA MET A 1 -14.55 -8.59 -2.60
C MET A 1 -14.81 -8.00 -3.98
N THR A 2 -15.53 -6.88 -4.12
CA THR A 2 -15.69 -6.23 -5.44
C THR A 2 -14.55 -5.26 -5.74
N GLU A 3 -14.39 -4.86 -7.01
CA GLU A 3 -13.40 -3.82 -7.40
C GLU A 3 -13.68 -2.49 -6.68
N ALA A 4 -14.96 -2.11 -6.58
CA ALA A 4 -15.39 -0.91 -5.88
C ALA A 4 -15.04 -0.98 -4.37
N ASP A 5 -15.25 -2.13 -3.73
CA ASP A 5 -14.81 -2.33 -2.34
C ASP A 5 -13.29 -2.15 -2.19
N PHE A 6 -12.51 -2.72 -3.11
CA PHE A 6 -11.04 -2.59 -3.10
C PHE A 6 -10.61 -1.13 -3.24
N HIS A 7 -11.23 -0.39 -4.17
CA HIS A 7 -10.96 1.03 -4.37
C HIS A 7 -11.29 1.86 -3.12
N VAL A 8 -12.44 1.63 -2.49
CA VAL A 8 -12.82 2.31 -1.23
C VAL A 8 -11.80 2.01 -0.12
N LEU A 9 -11.37 0.75 0.00
CA LEU A 9 -10.37 0.34 0.98
C LEU A 9 -9.00 0.97 0.71
N LEU A 10 -8.60 1.13 -0.56
CA LEU A 10 -7.36 1.80 -0.95
C LEU A 10 -7.38 3.28 -0.52
N ILE A 11 -8.46 4.01 -0.84
CA ILE A 11 -8.61 5.42 -0.46
C ILE A 11 -8.59 5.56 1.07
N ALA A 12 -9.40 4.76 1.77
CA ALA A 12 -9.50 4.80 3.22
C ALA A 12 -8.15 4.49 3.89
N SER A 13 -7.43 3.48 3.39
CA SER A 13 -6.13 3.09 3.94
C SER A 13 -5.05 4.13 3.64
N SER A 14 -5.10 4.79 2.47
CA SER A 14 -4.19 5.89 2.14
C SER A 14 -4.40 7.08 3.08
N PHE A 15 -5.67 7.44 3.32
CA PHE A 15 -6.03 8.48 4.29
C PHE A 15 -5.56 8.14 5.71
N LEU A 16 -5.81 6.92 6.18
CA LEU A 16 -5.38 6.46 7.51
C LEU A 16 -3.85 6.49 7.66
N ALA A 17 -3.12 6.04 6.63
CA ALA A 17 -1.67 6.07 6.59
C ALA A 17 -1.13 7.50 6.70
N VAL A 18 -1.71 8.46 5.99
CA VAL A 18 -1.32 9.87 6.07
C VAL A 18 -1.69 10.49 7.42
N ARG A 19 -2.91 10.26 7.92
CA ARG A 19 -3.33 10.77 9.23
C ARG A 19 -2.46 10.27 10.37
N PHE A 20 -2.07 9.01 10.33
CA PHE A 20 -1.13 8.46 11.28
C PHE A 20 0.25 9.13 11.10
N GLY A 21 0.74 9.22 9.86
CA GLY A 21 2.01 9.86 9.50
C GLY A 21 2.18 11.29 10.02
N GLN A 22 1.14 12.13 9.91
CA GLN A 22 1.15 13.54 10.35
C GLN A 22 1.50 13.74 11.83
N ARG A 23 1.36 12.71 12.66
CA ARG A 23 1.78 12.73 14.07
C ARG A 23 3.30 12.71 14.23
N TYR A 24 4.00 12.08 13.29
CA TYR A 24 5.43 11.77 13.36
C TYR A 24 6.28 12.62 12.42
N VAL A 25 5.68 13.20 11.39
CA VAL A 25 6.41 14.02 10.41
C VAL A 25 6.22 15.52 10.65
N SER A 26 7.22 16.33 10.31
CA SER A 26 7.14 17.79 10.41
C SER A 26 6.58 18.46 9.15
N GLN A 27 6.67 17.81 7.99
CA GLN A 27 6.04 18.28 6.75
C GLN A 27 4.52 18.14 6.80
N THR A 28 3.82 19.04 6.12
CA THR A 28 2.42 18.81 5.75
C THR A 28 2.37 17.69 4.72
N LEU A 29 1.49 16.71 4.93
CA LEU A 29 1.21 15.63 3.98
C LEU A 29 -0.13 15.91 3.28
N PRO A 30 -0.12 16.24 1.98
CA PRO A 30 -1.34 16.42 1.19
C PRO A 30 -2.15 15.11 1.09
N PHE A 31 -3.46 15.25 0.86
CA PHE A 31 -4.38 14.12 0.64
C PHE A 31 -4.62 13.79 -0.84
N ASP A 32 -3.84 14.39 -1.73
CA ASP A 32 -3.68 13.94 -3.11
C ASP A 32 -2.60 12.84 -3.11
N PHE A 33 -2.88 11.68 -3.70
CA PHE A 33 -2.05 10.49 -3.55
C PHE A 33 -1.48 9.99 -4.87
N ARG A 34 -0.18 9.69 -4.86
CA ARG A 34 0.50 8.90 -5.89
C ARG A 34 1.09 7.65 -5.27
N TYR A 35 1.42 6.64 -6.07
CA TYR A 35 1.79 5.33 -5.54
C TYR A 35 3.08 4.77 -6.17
N ASP A 36 4.02 4.36 -5.31
CA ASP A 36 5.14 3.46 -5.60
C ASP A 36 4.69 2.03 -5.27
N VAL A 37 4.20 1.29 -6.29
CA VAL A 37 3.67 -0.06 -6.11
C VAL A 37 4.78 -1.07 -6.37
N ARG A 38 5.15 -1.84 -5.35
CA ARG A 38 6.14 -2.91 -5.42
C ARG A 38 5.43 -4.25 -5.39
N LEU A 39 5.51 -4.97 -6.49
CA LEU A 39 4.79 -6.22 -6.68
C LEU A 39 5.62 -7.40 -6.20
N ASN A 40 4.92 -8.48 -5.86
CA ASN A 40 5.46 -9.71 -5.29
C ASN A 40 6.58 -9.54 -4.24
N GLN A 41 6.26 -8.84 -3.15
CA GLN A 41 7.14 -8.65 -2.00
C GLN A 41 6.97 -9.77 -0.94
N SER A 42 6.58 -10.98 -1.38
CA SER A 42 6.45 -12.17 -0.53
C SER A 42 7.39 -13.28 -0.94
N CYS A 43 7.66 -14.20 -0.01
CA CYS A 43 8.19 -15.51 -0.36
C CYS A 43 7.01 -16.42 -0.79
N ASP A 44 7.07 -16.88 -2.03
CA ASP A 44 6.02 -17.69 -2.65
C ASP A 44 6.27 -19.20 -2.53
N ASP A 45 7.36 -19.63 -1.89
CA ASP A 45 7.69 -21.04 -1.63
C ASP A 45 6.61 -21.79 -0.81
N HIS A 46 5.71 -21.04 -0.17
CA HIS A 46 4.59 -21.56 0.62
C HIS A 46 3.22 -21.31 -0.03
N ALA A 47 3.19 -20.97 -1.33
CA ALA A 47 1.94 -20.86 -2.06
C ALA A 47 1.22 -22.22 -2.10
N THR A 48 -0.09 -22.18 -1.92
CA THR A 48 -0.99 -23.33 -2.06
C THR A 48 -1.48 -23.42 -3.51
N PRO A 49 -1.97 -24.59 -3.97
CA PRO A 49 -2.55 -24.73 -5.31
C PRO A 49 -3.74 -23.80 -5.60
N ASP A 50 -4.39 -23.28 -4.55
CA ASP A 50 -5.50 -22.34 -4.66
C ASP A 50 -5.05 -20.88 -4.76
N ASP A 51 -3.77 -20.59 -4.57
CA ASP A 51 -3.22 -19.25 -4.71
C ASP A 51 -2.98 -18.94 -6.19
N VAL A 52 -3.49 -17.79 -6.64
CA VAL A 52 -3.17 -17.27 -7.96
C VAL A 52 -1.91 -16.42 -7.85
N LEU A 53 -0.87 -16.82 -8.58
CA LEU A 53 0.40 -16.12 -8.66
C LEU A 53 0.55 -15.44 -10.03
N TYR A 54 1.33 -14.36 -10.06
CA TYR A 54 1.71 -13.68 -11.30
C TYR A 54 3.24 -13.57 -11.34
N PRO A 55 3.96 -14.57 -11.86
CA PRO A 55 5.43 -14.59 -11.82
C PRO A 55 6.10 -13.40 -12.52
N ASP A 56 5.44 -12.81 -13.52
CA ASP A 56 5.92 -11.62 -14.24
C ASP A 56 5.97 -10.35 -13.37
N ASP A 57 5.37 -10.39 -12.17
CA ASP A 57 5.40 -9.31 -11.20
C ASP A 57 6.64 -9.33 -10.29
N ASN A 58 7.49 -10.36 -10.38
CA ASN A 58 8.70 -10.46 -9.57
C ASN A 58 9.61 -9.24 -9.79
N ASP A 59 10.05 -8.61 -8.69
CA ASP A 59 10.89 -7.40 -8.66
C ASP A 59 10.31 -6.18 -9.40
N ARG A 60 9.03 -6.24 -9.80
CA ARG A 60 8.40 -5.19 -10.59
C ARG A 60 7.96 -4.05 -9.68
N VAL A 61 8.40 -2.85 -10.04
CA VAL A 61 7.98 -1.59 -9.41
C VAL A 61 7.24 -0.75 -10.44
N VAL A 62 6.06 -0.26 -10.07
CA VAL A 62 5.20 0.54 -10.94
C VAL A 62 4.84 1.83 -10.22
N SER A 63 5.08 2.96 -10.88
CA SER A 63 4.56 4.26 -10.44
C SER A 63 3.14 4.43 -10.97
N CYS A 64 2.23 4.80 -10.09
CA CYS A 64 0.83 5.06 -10.41
C CYS A 64 0.49 6.49 -9.97
N ASP A 65 -0.13 7.26 -10.85
CA ASP A 65 -0.45 8.67 -10.61
C ASP A 65 -1.80 8.85 -9.90
N SER A 66 -2.59 7.79 -9.80
CA SER A 66 -3.92 7.80 -9.17
C SER A 66 -4.29 6.46 -8.53
N GLU A 67 -5.35 6.47 -7.72
CA GLU A 67 -5.96 5.25 -7.17
C GLU A 67 -6.49 4.33 -8.26
N SER A 68 -6.99 4.90 -9.36
CA SER A 68 -7.56 4.11 -10.47
C SER A 68 -6.47 3.28 -11.17
N ASP A 69 -5.26 3.82 -11.30
CA ASP A 69 -4.12 3.07 -11.85
C ASP A 69 -3.73 1.90 -10.95
N VAL A 70 -3.76 2.10 -9.62
CA VAL A 70 -3.50 1.03 -8.64
C VAL A 70 -4.57 -0.05 -8.70
N VAL A 71 -5.85 0.33 -8.81
CA VAL A 71 -6.96 -0.62 -8.95
C VAL A 71 -6.80 -1.43 -10.23
N ALA A 72 -6.52 -0.79 -11.36
CA ALA A 72 -6.28 -1.49 -12.63
C ALA A 72 -5.07 -2.44 -12.58
N LEU A 73 -4.04 -2.11 -11.80
CA LEU A 73 -2.84 -2.93 -11.62
C LEU A 73 -3.06 -4.11 -10.66
N LEU A 74 -3.77 -3.91 -9.56
CA LEU A 74 -3.85 -4.86 -8.45
C LEU A 74 -5.17 -5.62 -8.36
N PHE A 75 -6.26 -5.13 -8.95
CA PHE A 75 -7.52 -5.85 -8.98
C PHE A 75 -7.66 -6.60 -10.32
N ARG A 76 -7.23 -7.87 -10.34
CA ARG A 76 -7.13 -8.69 -11.54
C ARG A 76 -8.05 -9.89 -11.45
N ASP A 77 -8.87 -10.11 -12.48
CA ASP A 77 -9.79 -11.26 -12.57
C ASP A 77 -10.63 -11.47 -11.30
N GLY A 78 -11.15 -10.37 -10.73
CA GLY A 78 -11.96 -10.41 -9.51
C GLY A 78 -11.19 -10.69 -8.21
N ARG A 79 -9.86 -10.60 -8.23
CA ARG A 79 -8.95 -10.91 -7.12
C ARG A 79 -8.07 -9.71 -6.80
N CYS A 80 -7.54 -9.67 -5.58
CA CYS A 80 -6.51 -8.73 -5.15
C CYS A 80 -5.41 -9.46 -4.37
N PRO A 81 -4.26 -8.82 -4.09
CA PRO A 81 -3.27 -9.37 -3.17
C PRO A 81 -3.89 -9.71 -1.81
N GLN A 82 -3.45 -10.81 -1.19
CA GLN A 82 -3.87 -11.22 0.16
C GLN A 82 -3.47 -10.19 1.24
N TRP A 83 -2.36 -9.49 1.03
CA TRP A 83 -1.91 -8.38 1.85
C TRP A 83 -1.17 -7.31 1.02
N ILE A 84 -1.31 -6.07 1.45
CA ILE A 84 -0.68 -4.86 0.92
C ILE A 84 -0.27 -4.00 2.10
N ASP A 85 1.03 -3.87 2.36
CA ASP A 85 1.51 -2.91 3.35
C ASP A 85 1.59 -1.51 2.73
N ILE A 86 0.87 -0.54 3.33
CA ILE A 86 0.77 0.84 2.86
C ILE A 86 1.44 1.80 3.83
N SER A 87 2.26 2.71 3.30
CA SER A 87 2.95 3.74 4.07
C SER A 87 3.11 5.05 3.31
N ALA A 88 3.06 6.19 3.99
CA ALA A 88 3.51 7.46 3.41
C ALA A 88 5.04 7.42 3.28
N ALA A 89 5.54 7.50 2.05
CA ALA A 89 6.95 7.24 1.75
C ALA A 89 7.71 8.52 1.38
N ARG A 90 7.10 9.39 0.58
CA ARG A 90 7.68 10.67 0.14
C ARG A 90 6.60 11.75 0.12
N VAL A 91 7.03 13.01 0.07
CA VAL A 91 6.13 14.16 -0.09
C VAL A 91 6.53 14.96 -1.33
N GLY A 92 5.56 15.27 -2.17
CA GLY A 92 5.70 16.22 -3.28
C GLY A 92 5.11 17.59 -2.90
N GLU A 93 5.09 18.52 -3.85
CA GLU A 93 4.52 19.86 -3.62
C GLU A 93 3.02 19.81 -3.33
N THR A 94 2.28 19.02 -4.11
CA THR A 94 0.81 18.93 -4.03
C THR A 94 0.30 17.56 -3.59
N PHE A 95 1.16 16.55 -3.49
CA PHE A 95 0.77 15.16 -3.24
C PHE A 95 1.61 14.49 -2.15
N THR A 96 1.08 13.43 -1.56
CA THR A 96 1.85 12.45 -0.77
C THR A 96 2.05 11.22 -1.62
N GLU A 97 3.29 10.76 -1.74
CA GLU A 97 3.57 9.48 -2.39
C GLU A 97 3.48 8.34 -1.36
N MET A 98 2.58 7.42 -1.63
CA MET A 98 2.36 6.20 -0.87
C MET A 98 3.24 5.08 -1.43
N ARG A 99 3.86 4.29 -0.57
CA ARG A 99 4.45 3.00 -0.98
C ARG A 99 3.47 1.88 -0.66
N LEU A 100 3.24 1.03 -1.65
CA LEU A 100 2.50 -0.23 -1.52
C LEU A 100 3.48 -1.40 -1.69
N LEU A 101 3.67 -2.20 -0.65
CA LEU A 101 4.33 -3.50 -0.75
C LEU A 101 3.24 -4.55 -0.89
N CYS A 102 3.17 -5.23 -2.02
CA CYS A 102 2.10 -6.18 -2.32
C CYS A 102 2.63 -7.60 -2.30
N CYS A 103 1.90 -8.55 -1.70
CA CYS A 103 2.23 -9.96 -1.87
C CYS A 103 1.96 -10.46 -3.30
N GLY A 104 2.61 -11.55 -3.69
CA GLY A 104 2.39 -12.22 -4.98
C GLY A 104 1.15 -13.10 -5.04
N ARG A 105 0.52 -13.38 -3.89
CA ARG A 105 -0.65 -14.26 -3.79
C ARG A 105 -1.96 -13.49 -3.92
N PHE A 106 -2.74 -13.78 -4.95
CA PHE A 106 -4.01 -13.12 -5.22
C PHE A 106 -5.19 -14.00 -4.83
N THR A 107 -6.22 -13.38 -4.27
CA THR A 107 -7.42 -14.06 -3.78
C THR A 107 -8.69 -13.25 -4.05
N ASN A 108 -9.80 -13.95 -4.25
CA ASN A 108 -11.15 -13.39 -4.19
C ASN A 108 -11.88 -13.78 -2.89
N ASP A 109 -11.29 -14.68 -2.12
CA ASP A 109 -11.75 -15.13 -0.81
C ASP A 109 -11.37 -14.10 0.26
N ARG A 110 -12.39 -13.54 0.93
CA ARG A 110 -12.24 -12.53 1.98
C ARG A 110 -11.56 -13.07 3.23
N ASP A 111 -11.68 -14.37 3.51
CA ASP A 111 -11.12 -14.99 4.72
C ASP A 111 -9.60 -15.16 4.62
N LYS A 112 -9.06 -15.13 3.39
CA LYS A 112 -7.62 -15.13 3.11
C LYS A 112 -6.97 -13.74 3.18
N LEU A 113 -7.74 -12.65 3.35
CA LEU A 113 -7.20 -11.29 3.45
C LEU A 113 -6.70 -10.99 4.87
N TYR A 114 -5.45 -10.51 4.98
CA TYR A 114 -4.73 -10.51 6.25
C TYR A 114 -5.26 -9.49 7.27
N TYR A 115 -5.84 -8.38 6.81
CA TYR A 115 -6.27 -7.28 7.69
C TYR A 115 -7.80 -7.10 7.73
N THR A 116 -8.57 -8.12 7.30
CA THR A 116 -10.04 -8.09 7.38
C THR A 116 -10.55 -7.85 8.79
N ARG A 117 -9.93 -8.47 9.81
CA ARG A 117 -10.30 -8.24 11.22
C ARG A 117 -10.08 -6.80 11.69
N GLY A 118 -9.14 -6.08 11.08
CA GLY A 118 -8.87 -4.67 11.34
C GLY A 118 -9.73 -3.71 10.52
N GLY A 119 -10.59 -4.23 9.63
CA GLY A 119 -11.50 -3.43 8.80
C GLY A 119 -10.86 -2.83 7.53
N THR A 120 -9.60 -3.14 7.24
CA THR A 120 -8.86 -2.58 6.10
C THR A 120 -8.64 -3.58 4.96
N GLY A 121 -9.27 -4.77 5.04
CA GLY A 121 -9.21 -5.80 3.99
C GLY A 121 -7.78 -6.27 3.73
N PRO A 122 -7.22 -6.05 2.51
CA PRO A 122 -5.83 -6.41 2.24
C PRO A 122 -4.82 -5.40 2.78
N PHE A 123 -5.23 -4.21 3.24
CA PHE A 123 -4.29 -3.13 3.54
C PHE A 123 -3.81 -3.11 4.99
N GLY A 124 -2.50 -3.25 5.20
CA GLY A 124 -1.82 -3.09 6.48
C GLY A 124 -1.24 -1.69 6.60
N ILE A 125 -1.70 -0.88 7.56
CA ILE A 125 -1.14 0.46 7.76
C ILE A 125 0.24 0.36 8.42
N LYS A 126 1.31 0.61 7.66
CA LYS A 126 2.73 0.61 8.08
C LYS A 126 3.36 1.99 7.96
N SER A 127 2.55 3.02 8.13
CA SER A 127 2.93 4.41 7.91
C SER A 127 3.36 5.10 9.21
N PRO A 128 4.23 6.12 9.16
CA PRO A 128 5.34 6.20 8.20
C PRO A 128 6.40 5.16 8.57
N VAL A 129 7.31 4.85 7.65
CA VAL A 129 8.50 4.08 8.01
C VAL A 129 9.43 4.99 8.81
N PHE A 130 9.72 4.61 10.06
CA PHE A 130 10.60 5.39 10.91
C PHE A 130 12.06 5.28 10.46
N PRO A 131 12.84 6.37 10.54
CA PRO A 131 14.27 6.31 10.29
C PRO A 131 14.96 5.44 11.38
N PRO A 132 16.14 4.89 11.08
CA PRO A 132 16.98 4.29 12.11
C PRO A 132 17.16 5.25 13.29
N ASP A 133 17.16 4.72 14.51
CA ASP A 133 17.33 5.46 15.76
C ASP A 133 16.26 6.53 16.06
N TYR A 134 15.08 6.44 15.43
CA TYR A 134 13.94 7.29 15.78
C TYR A 134 13.67 7.31 17.29
N LYS A 135 13.46 8.52 17.83
CA LYS A 135 13.16 8.75 19.24
C LYS A 135 11.73 9.28 19.38
N GLU A 136 10.96 8.62 20.25
CA GLU A 136 9.58 9.01 20.50
C GLU A 136 9.47 10.48 20.94
N GLY A 137 8.48 11.19 20.39
CA GLY A 137 8.26 12.61 20.64
C GLY A 137 9.06 13.56 19.73
N THR A 138 9.97 13.05 18.89
CA THR A 138 10.66 13.86 17.88
C THR A 138 9.97 13.70 16.52
N LYS A 139 9.81 14.80 15.77
CA LYS A 139 9.31 14.73 14.39
C LYS A 139 10.48 14.60 13.41
N PHE A 140 10.25 13.90 12.31
CA PHE A 140 11.23 13.74 11.24
C PHE A 140 10.68 14.15 9.87
N LEU A 141 11.54 14.18 8.86
CA LEU A 141 11.19 14.52 7.48
C LEU A 141 11.09 13.26 6.62
N LEU A 142 10.05 13.19 5.79
CA LEU A 142 10.02 12.27 4.65
C LEU A 142 10.88 12.83 3.51
N PRO A 143 11.52 11.96 2.70
CA PRO A 143 12.19 12.39 1.49
C PRO A 143 11.24 13.13 0.53
N GLN A 144 11.79 14.02 -0.27
CA GLN A 144 11.04 14.70 -1.33
C GLN A 144 10.82 13.74 -2.50
N ALA A 145 9.60 13.74 -3.04
CA ALA A 145 9.32 13.10 -4.32
C ALA A 145 9.91 13.97 -5.43
N SER A 146 10.48 13.32 -6.44
CA SER A 146 10.86 14.03 -7.68
C SER A 146 9.58 14.46 -8.41
N ALA A 147 9.62 15.63 -9.04
CA ALA A 147 8.53 16.15 -9.85
C ALA A 147 8.24 15.26 -11.07
#